data_AF-A0A0S7ZE41-F1
#
_entry.id   AF-A0A0S7ZE41-F1
#
_cell.length_a   1.000
_cell.length_b   1.000
_cell.length_c   1.000
_cell.angle_alpha   90.00
_cell.angle_beta   90.00
_cell.angle_gamma   90.00
#
_symmetry.space_group_name_H-M   'P 1'
#
loop_
_entity.id
_entity.type
_entity.pdbx_description
1 polymer ?
#
loop_
_entity_poly.entity_id
_entity_poly.type
_entity_poly.pdbx_seq_one_letter_code
_entity_poly.pdbx_strand_id
1 'polypeptide(L)'
;PYDDVIVSSFDVDTCAHPQHFACLTHTYLTHPNPTRSSYQPVALYNNNMWDSPSVVRVAAFGTTFWLLSELARPERLFTFSSHSMPFRALVDVGFWEKDIVTEDSRIFLQCLLRYNGDYTVTPIYLPVSMDTVMADTYWRSIVNLYKQQRRWAWGVEHFPYLVARFRNLPQFPWRKKIYHIWTLLEGMYSWATVPLLIFLLGYLPLWLASDTVRVGVLYQNLPHVLETLMRLSMLGIFISAVLGFGLLPPRPSGKRRYVSLVMLLQWILVPITFVVFGSFPAIDAQTRLMFGRYLGFNVTEKRRKQALRTDMAPAPDRS
;
A
#
# COMPACT_ATOMS: atom_id res chain seq x y z
N PRO A 1 17.86 -2.52 -28.70
CA PRO A 1 18.29 -1.86 -27.45
C PRO A 1 17.17 -1.70 -26.40
N TYR A 2 15.93 -1.34 -26.75
CA TYR A 2 14.87 -1.12 -25.76
C TYR A 2 14.49 -2.36 -24.95
N ASP A 3 14.60 -3.55 -25.56
CA ASP A 3 14.26 -4.81 -24.92
C ASP A 3 15.35 -5.28 -23.94
N ASP A 4 16.55 -4.68 -23.99
CA ASP A 4 17.72 -5.02 -23.18
C ASP A 4 17.91 -4.08 -21.97
N VAL A 5 16.98 -3.14 -21.75
CA VAL A 5 17.04 -2.13 -20.70
C VAL A 5 15.86 -2.27 -19.76
N ILE A 6 16.15 -2.33 -18.46
CA ILE A 6 15.16 -2.29 -17.39
C ILE A 6 15.24 -0.91 -16.73
N VAL A 7 14.09 -0.28 -16.51
CA VAL A 7 13.98 1.00 -15.83
C VAL A 7 13.40 0.77 -14.44
N SER A 8 14.10 1.20 -13.40
CA SER A 8 13.63 1.18 -12.01
C SER A 8 13.19 2.57 -11.58
N SER A 9 11.93 2.71 -11.14
CA SER A 9 11.38 3.95 -10.60
C SER A 9 11.21 3.80 -9.10
N PHE A 10 12.13 4.40 -8.33
CA PHE A 10 12.16 4.32 -6.87
C PHE A 10 11.99 5.70 -6.24
N ASP A 11 11.29 5.77 -5.12
CA ASP A 11 11.30 6.96 -4.27
C ASP A 11 12.74 7.24 -3.79
N VAL A 12 13.03 8.52 -3.51
CA VAL A 12 14.37 8.95 -3.04
C VAL A 12 14.80 8.29 -1.73
N ASP A 13 13.84 7.85 -0.90
CA ASP A 13 14.09 7.16 0.36
C ASP A 13 14.20 5.64 0.22
N THR A 14 14.00 5.08 -0.97
CA THR A 14 14.05 3.64 -1.21
C THR A 14 15.48 3.11 -1.12
N CYS A 15 15.67 2.10 -0.28
CA CYS A 15 16.92 1.36 -0.10
C CYS A 15 16.70 -0.08 -0.56
N ALA A 16 17.21 -0.42 -1.74
CA ALA A 16 17.05 -1.75 -2.31
C ALA A 16 17.88 -2.80 -1.57
N HIS A 17 17.36 -4.03 -1.43
CA HIS A 17 18.15 -5.16 -0.94
C HIS A 17 19.42 -5.33 -1.79
N PRO A 18 20.59 -5.71 -1.22
CA PRO A 18 21.83 -5.85 -1.99
C PRO A 18 21.74 -6.77 -3.21
N GLN A 19 20.86 -7.77 -3.16
CA GLN A 19 20.60 -8.70 -4.27
C GLN A 19 19.42 -8.31 -5.17
N HIS A 20 18.79 -7.15 -4.94
CA HIS A 20 17.57 -6.74 -5.65
C HIS A 20 17.80 -6.71 -7.17
N PHE A 21 18.82 -6.00 -7.65
CA PHE A 21 19.08 -5.86 -9.08
C PHE A 21 19.56 -7.17 -9.74
N ALA A 22 20.27 -8.02 -9.02
CA ALA A 22 20.63 -9.36 -9.50
C ALA A 22 19.38 -10.24 -9.68
N CYS A 23 18.49 -10.24 -8.69
CA CYS A 23 17.22 -10.96 -8.75
C CYS A 23 16.30 -10.40 -9.85
N LEU A 24 16.20 -9.07 -9.98
CA LEU A 24 15.45 -8.40 -11.05
C LEU A 24 15.97 -8.83 -12.43
N THR A 25 17.29 -8.79 -12.63
CA THR A 25 17.91 -9.15 -13.91
C THR A 25 17.66 -10.62 -14.25
N HIS A 26 17.87 -11.52 -13.28
CA HIS A 26 17.57 -12.95 -13.46
C HIS A 26 16.08 -13.17 -13.79
N THR A 27 15.18 -12.52 -13.04
CA THR A 27 13.74 -12.64 -13.25
C THR A 27 13.33 -12.14 -14.63
N TYR A 28 13.91 -11.02 -15.07
CA TYR A 28 13.70 -10.48 -16.42
C TYR A 28 14.14 -11.48 -17.50
N LEU A 29 15.38 -11.98 -17.41
CA LEU A 29 15.93 -12.89 -18.44
C LEU A 29 15.23 -14.25 -18.51
N THR A 30 14.62 -14.69 -17.41
CA THR A 30 13.91 -15.97 -17.31
C THR A 30 12.39 -15.85 -17.51
N HIS A 31 11.85 -14.64 -17.56
CA HIS A 31 10.41 -14.42 -17.75
C HIS A 31 10.01 -14.77 -19.19
N PRO A 32 8.90 -15.50 -19.43
CA PRO A 32 8.49 -15.88 -20.79
C PRO A 32 8.13 -14.67 -21.66
N ASN A 33 7.63 -13.59 -21.06
CA ASN A 33 7.27 -12.34 -21.74
C ASN A 33 7.84 -11.14 -20.98
N PRO A 34 9.17 -10.91 -21.01
CA PRO A 34 9.81 -9.96 -20.11
C PRO A 34 9.40 -8.52 -20.42
N THR A 35 9.17 -8.20 -21.70
CA THR A 35 8.72 -6.88 -22.15
C THR A 35 7.23 -6.59 -21.87
N ARG A 36 6.50 -7.54 -21.29
CA ARG A 36 5.06 -7.42 -20.93
C ARG A 36 4.79 -7.60 -19.43
N SER A 37 5.77 -7.33 -18.58
CA SER A 37 5.58 -7.39 -17.14
C SER A 37 6.33 -6.29 -16.42
N SER A 38 5.68 -5.66 -15.44
CA SER A 38 6.39 -4.86 -14.42
C SER A 38 6.85 -5.76 -13.29
N TYR A 39 7.91 -5.36 -12.58
CA TYR A 39 8.54 -6.15 -11.52
C TYR A 39 8.45 -5.40 -10.18
N GLN A 40 7.75 -5.98 -9.22
CA GLN A 40 7.33 -5.32 -7.98
C GLN A 40 8.01 -5.97 -6.77
N PRO A 41 8.95 -5.28 -6.07
CA PRO A 41 9.50 -5.76 -4.81
C PRO A 41 8.50 -5.69 -3.64
N VAL A 42 8.85 -6.37 -2.54
CA VAL A 42 8.17 -6.20 -1.26
C VAL A 42 8.56 -4.83 -0.67
N ALA A 43 7.64 -3.88 -0.58
CA ALA A 43 7.92 -2.60 0.06
C ALA A 43 7.79 -2.70 1.60
N LEU A 44 8.89 -2.43 2.31
CA LEU A 44 8.95 -2.39 3.76
C LEU A 44 9.19 -0.96 4.25
N TYR A 45 8.26 -0.39 4.99
CA TYR A 45 8.39 0.98 5.52
C TYR A 45 9.21 1.02 6.82
N ASN A 46 10.46 0.58 6.78
CA ASN A 46 11.25 0.27 7.98
C ASN A 46 12.49 1.15 8.24
N ASN A 47 12.87 2.06 7.34
CA ASN A 47 14.10 2.87 7.46
C ASN A 47 14.15 3.73 8.75
N ASN A 48 13.02 4.34 9.13
CA ASN A 48 12.89 5.23 10.30
C ASN A 48 11.84 4.71 11.31
N MET A 49 11.49 3.42 11.25
CA MET A 49 10.39 2.85 12.04
C MET A 49 10.59 3.02 13.55
N TRP A 50 11.82 2.87 14.06
CA TRP A 50 12.15 3.02 15.48
C TRP A 50 11.99 4.45 16.03
N ASP A 51 11.91 5.44 15.17
CA ASP A 51 11.68 6.85 15.53
C ASP A 51 10.24 7.31 15.28
N SER A 52 9.50 6.56 14.48
CA SER A 52 8.18 6.93 14.00
C SER A 52 7.13 6.91 15.11
N PRO A 53 6.15 7.83 15.10
CA PRO A 53 4.99 7.78 15.98
C PRO A 53 4.26 6.43 15.91
N SER A 54 3.68 5.96 17.02
CA SER A 54 2.99 4.66 17.10
C SER A 54 1.90 4.50 16.03
N VAL A 55 1.07 5.53 15.84
CA VAL A 55 0.02 5.54 14.81
C VAL A 55 0.60 5.37 13.39
N VAL A 56 1.70 6.05 13.09
CA VAL A 56 2.39 5.94 11.80
C VAL A 56 2.98 4.55 11.61
N ARG A 57 3.57 3.96 12.66
CA ARG A 57 4.10 2.59 12.61
C ARG A 57 3.00 1.57 12.31
N VAL A 58 1.86 1.66 13.00
CA VAL A 58 0.73 0.73 12.81
C VAL A 58 0.19 0.84 11.38
N ALA A 59 0.04 2.05 10.84
CA ALA A 59 -0.39 2.24 9.45
C ALA A 59 0.64 1.73 8.43
N ALA A 60 1.94 1.92 8.69
CA ALA A 60 3.03 1.42 7.86
C ALA A 60 3.08 -0.12 7.82
N PHE A 61 2.89 -0.78 8.96
CA PHE A 61 2.73 -2.23 9.03
C PHE A 61 1.48 -2.71 8.29
N GLY A 62 0.33 -2.04 8.47
CA GLY A 62 -0.90 -2.35 7.74
C GLY A 62 -0.69 -2.30 6.22
N THR A 63 0.00 -1.27 5.73
CA THR A 63 0.34 -1.15 4.30
C THR A 63 1.26 -2.28 3.85
N THR A 64 2.27 -2.63 4.66
CA THR A 64 3.20 -3.72 4.37
C THR A 64 2.48 -5.07 4.27
N PHE A 65 1.58 -5.38 5.20
CA PHE A 65 0.82 -6.63 5.19
C PHE A 65 -0.19 -6.70 4.05
N TRP A 66 -0.83 -5.58 3.71
CA TRP A 66 -1.67 -5.49 2.53
C TRP A 66 -0.85 -5.81 1.26
N LEU A 67 0.32 -5.18 1.08
CA LEU A 67 1.19 -5.46 -0.06
C LEU A 67 1.66 -6.92 -0.12
N LEU A 68 2.02 -7.51 1.02
CA LEU A 68 2.37 -8.94 1.07
C LEU A 68 1.20 -9.84 0.64
N SER A 69 -0.03 -9.50 1.03
CA SER A 69 -1.24 -10.21 0.59
C SER A 69 -1.47 -10.07 -0.93
N GLU A 70 -1.23 -8.88 -1.49
CA GLU A 70 -1.37 -8.66 -2.94
C GLU A 70 -0.25 -9.33 -3.75
N LEU A 71 0.99 -9.36 -3.25
CA LEU A 71 2.11 -10.06 -3.90
C LEU A 71 1.92 -11.58 -3.97
N ALA A 72 1.06 -12.15 -3.12
CA ALA A 72 0.65 -13.55 -3.20
C ALA A 72 -0.41 -13.81 -4.29
N ARG A 73 -0.99 -12.75 -4.88
CA ARG A 73 -2.06 -12.76 -5.88
C ARG A 73 -1.65 -11.91 -7.10
N PRO A 74 -0.61 -12.32 -7.84
CA PRO A 74 -0.04 -11.53 -8.93
C PRO A 74 -1.06 -11.15 -10.02
N GLU A 75 -2.14 -11.91 -10.17
CA GLU A 75 -3.22 -11.62 -11.11
C GLU A 75 -4.01 -10.32 -10.78
N ARG A 76 -4.05 -9.91 -9.50
CA ARG A 76 -4.70 -8.68 -9.04
C ARG A 76 -3.75 -7.49 -8.93
N LEU A 77 -2.44 -7.74 -9.02
CA LEU A 77 -1.42 -6.79 -8.65
C LEU A 77 -1.29 -5.64 -9.66
N PHE A 78 -1.25 -4.41 -9.14
CA PHE A 78 -0.93 -3.20 -9.89
C PHE A 78 0.46 -2.74 -9.45
N THR A 79 1.13 -1.95 -10.30
CA THR A 79 2.37 -1.29 -9.88
C THR A 79 2.10 -0.33 -8.72
N PHE A 80 2.97 -0.33 -7.72
CA PHE A 80 2.82 0.48 -6.51
C PHE A 80 4.17 1.05 -6.07
N SER A 81 4.29 2.38 -5.97
CA SER A 81 5.51 3.11 -5.61
C SER A 81 6.75 2.55 -6.33
N SER A 82 7.64 1.87 -5.61
CA SER A 82 8.90 1.35 -6.10
C SER A 82 8.70 0.10 -6.95
N HIS A 83 8.91 0.22 -8.26
CA HIS A 83 8.83 -0.89 -9.21
C HIS A 83 9.86 -0.75 -10.32
N SER A 84 10.08 -1.83 -11.06
CA SER A 84 10.87 -1.80 -12.29
C SER A 84 10.02 -2.24 -13.48
N MET A 85 10.34 -1.78 -14.68
CA MET A 85 9.65 -2.21 -15.89
C MET A 85 10.58 -2.21 -17.11
N PRO A 86 10.23 -2.94 -18.18
CA PRO A 86 11.01 -2.98 -19.40
C PRO A 86 10.98 -1.61 -20.07
N PHE A 87 12.13 -1.12 -20.53
CA PHE A 87 12.17 0.16 -21.23
C PHE A 87 11.31 0.12 -22.50
N ARG A 88 11.22 -1.05 -23.15
CA ARG A 88 10.30 -1.30 -24.25
C ARG A 88 8.85 -0.92 -23.93
N ALA A 89 8.32 -1.42 -22.80
CA ALA A 89 6.94 -1.14 -22.39
C ALA A 89 6.73 0.34 -22.08
N LEU A 90 7.72 0.97 -21.43
CA LEU A 90 7.67 2.38 -21.09
C LEU A 90 7.62 3.27 -22.34
N VAL A 91 8.41 2.95 -23.37
CA VAL A 91 8.39 3.66 -24.65
C VAL A 91 7.08 3.41 -25.41
N ASP A 92 6.58 2.17 -25.43
CA ASP A 92 5.36 1.78 -26.16
C ASP A 92 4.10 2.50 -25.65
N VAL A 93 4.10 2.95 -24.38
CA VAL A 93 3.00 3.74 -23.78
C VAL A 93 3.25 5.25 -23.77
N GLY A 94 4.42 5.72 -24.19
CA GLY A 94 4.73 7.15 -24.21
C GLY A 94 5.13 7.73 -22.84
N PHE A 95 5.78 6.92 -21.99
CA PHE A 95 6.22 7.27 -20.63
C PHE A 95 5.09 7.48 -19.61
N TRP A 96 5.44 7.84 -18.36
CA TRP A 96 4.45 8.16 -17.32
C TRP A 96 3.62 9.40 -17.69
N GLU A 97 2.31 9.32 -17.42
CA GLU A 97 1.42 10.49 -17.44
C GLU A 97 1.91 11.52 -16.41
N LYS A 98 1.91 12.81 -16.78
CA LYS A 98 2.54 13.89 -15.99
C LYS A 98 1.54 14.74 -15.21
N ASP A 99 0.27 14.57 -15.52
CA ASP A 99 -0.87 15.36 -15.03
C ASP A 99 -1.74 14.57 -14.04
N ILE A 100 -1.18 13.49 -13.47
CA ILE A 100 -1.86 12.60 -12.53
C ILE A 100 -1.07 12.47 -11.23
N VAL A 101 -1.78 12.19 -10.14
CA VAL A 101 -1.21 12.05 -8.78
C VAL A 101 -0.85 10.60 -8.45
N THR A 102 -1.37 9.64 -9.22
CA THR A 102 -1.22 8.19 -9.03
C THR A 102 -0.52 7.57 -10.25
N GLU A 103 0.56 8.20 -10.69
CA GLU A 103 1.34 7.82 -11.87
C GLU A 103 1.96 6.43 -11.74
N ASP A 104 2.32 6.05 -10.52
CA ASP A 104 2.95 4.78 -10.15
C ASP A 104 2.05 3.57 -10.39
N SER A 105 0.73 3.69 -10.17
CA SER A 105 -0.26 2.66 -10.52
C SER A 105 -0.89 2.86 -11.89
N ARG A 106 -0.96 4.11 -12.39
CA ARG A 106 -1.47 4.42 -13.74
C ARG A 106 -0.61 3.78 -14.83
N ILE A 107 0.71 3.71 -14.67
CA ILE A 107 1.60 3.11 -15.68
C ILE A 107 1.25 1.66 -16.01
N PHE A 108 0.83 0.86 -15.01
CA PHE A 108 0.31 -0.49 -15.25
C PHE A 108 -0.93 -0.46 -16.16
N LEU A 109 -1.86 0.46 -15.92
CA LEU A 109 -3.07 0.59 -16.74
C LEU A 109 -2.78 1.08 -18.15
N GLN A 110 -1.79 1.96 -18.34
CA GLN A 110 -1.33 2.35 -19.67
C GLN A 110 -0.85 1.13 -20.46
N CYS A 111 0.01 0.30 -19.83
CA CYS A 111 0.54 -0.90 -20.46
C CYS A 111 -0.56 -1.94 -20.72
N LEU A 112 -1.45 -2.16 -19.73
CA LEU A 112 -2.59 -3.06 -19.85
C LEU A 112 -3.46 -2.71 -21.06
N LEU A 113 -3.78 -1.42 -21.24
CA LEU A 113 -4.55 -0.94 -22.39
C LEU A 113 -3.77 -1.09 -23.70
N ARG A 114 -2.48 -0.71 -23.71
CA ARG A 114 -1.61 -0.77 -24.88
C ARG A 114 -1.43 -2.18 -25.44
N TYR A 115 -1.40 -3.18 -24.57
CA TYR A 115 -1.21 -4.59 -24.90
C TYR A 115 -2.51 -5.41 -24.82
N ASN A 116 -3.69 -4.78 -24.89
CA ASN A 116 -5.00 -5.45 -24.91
C ASN A 116 -5.21 -6.48 -23.77
N GLY A 117 -4.70 -6.15 -22.59
CA GLY A 117 -4.80 -6.97 -21.39
C GLY A 117 -3.70 -8.03 -21.27
N ASP A 118 -2.72 -8.06 -22.17
CA ASP A 118 -1.53 -8.90 -22.07
C ASP A 118 -0.36 -8.13 -21.44
N TYR A 119 -0.56 -7.73 -20.18
CA TYR A 119 0.46 -7.11 -19.37
C TYR A 119 0.23 -7.49 -17.91
N THR A 120 1.29 -7.90 -17.21
CA THR A 120 1.21 -8.41 -15.83
C THR A 120 2.14 -7.67 -14.89
N VAL A 121 2.06 -8.00 -13.59
CA VAL A 121 3.07 -7.63 -12.62
C VAL A 121 3.66 -8.91 -12.02
N THR A 122 4.98 -9.04 -12.11
CA THR A 122 5.75 -10.15 -11.56
C THR A 122 6.32 -9.74 -10.19
N PRO A 123 5.93 -10.41 -9.10
CA PRO A 123 6.51 -10.17 -7.79
C PRO A 123 8.03 -10.44 -7.75
N ILE A 124 8.78 -9.58 -7.07
CA ILE A 124 10.14 -9.83 -6.61
C ILE A 124 10.07 -10.02 -5.10
N TYR A 125 10.32 -11.24 -4.62
CA TYR A 125 10.26 -11.59 -3.19
C TYR A 125 11.48 -11.13 -2.39
N LEU A 126 12.15 -10.08 -2.86
CA LEU A 126 13.18 -9.34 -2.11
C LEU A 126 12.64 -7.98 -1.71
N PRO A 127 12.96 -7.51 -0.50
CA PRO A 127 12.43 -6.25 -0.01
C PRO A 127 13.14 -5.05 -0.62
N VAL A 128 12.42 -3.94 -0.63
CA VAL A 128 13.00 -2.59 -0.64
C VAL A 128 12.54 -1.87 0.62
N SER A 129 13.46 -1.14 1.25
CA SER A 129 13.21 -0.44 2.51
C SER A 129 12.92 1.04 2.26
N MET A 130 11.84 1.56 2.83
CA MET A 130 11.34 2.92 2.63
C MET A 130 11.09 3.62 3.98
N ASP A 131 10.99 4.95 3.95
CA ASP A 131 10.68 5.75 5.13
C ASP A 131 9.18 5.76 5.39
N THR A 132 8.81 5.72 6.66
CA THR A 132 7.48 6.15 7.07
C THR A 132 7.37 7.68 6.93
N VAL A 133 6.14 8.19 6.95
CA VAL A 133 5.79 9.62 6.88
C VAL A 133 6.05 10.42 8.16
N MET A 134 7.07 10.03 8.91
CA MET A 134 7.52 10.76 10.09
C MET A 134 8.00 12.16 9.70
N ALA A 135 7.49 13.17 10.39
CA ALA A 135 7.94 14.56 10.36
C ALA A 135 8.60 14.95 11.69
N ASP A 136 9.07 16.19 11.81
CA ASP A 136 9.73 16.69 13.02
C ASP A 136 8.83 16.69 14.26
N THR A 137 7.50 16.78 14.06
CA THR A 137 6.52 16.77 15.14
C THR A 137 5.51 15.63 14.98
N TYR A 138 4.99 15.16 16.11
CA TYR A 138 3.97 14.11 16.15
C TYR A 138 2.74 14.48 15.30
N TRP A 139 2.16 15.66 15.54
CA TRP A 139 0.96 16.11 14.83
C TRP A 139 1.18 16.28 13.32
N ARG A 140 2.34 16.78 12.92
CA ARG A 140 2.67 16.90 11.49
C ARG A 140 2.77 15.52 10.83
N SER A 141 3.31 14.53 11.53
CA SER A 141 3.36 13.13 11.04
C SER A 141 1.95 12.55 10.85
N ILE A 142 1.02 12.85 11.77
CA ILE A 142 -0.38 12.43 11.67
C ILE A 142 -1.07 13.07 10.45
N VAL A 143 -0.88 14.37 10.24
CA VAL A 143 -1.42 15.08 9.07
C VAL A 143 -0.81 14.54 7.77
N ASN A 144 0.49 14.26 7.76
CA ASN A 144 1.18 13.68 6.61
C ASN A 144 0.66 12.28 6.28
N LEU A 145 0.41 11.45 7.30
CA LEU A 145 -0.19 10.13 7.13
C LEU A 145 -1.57 10.23 6.48
N TYR A 146 -2.44 11.10 6.99
CA TYR A 146 -3.77 11.30 6.39
C TYR A 146 -3.67 11.74 4.92
N LYS A 147 -2.79 12.71 4.62
CA LYS A 147 -2.57 13.19 3.26
C LYS A 147 -2.01 12.12 2.33
N GLN A 148 -1.09 11.27 2.81
CA GLN A 148 -0.53 10.18 2.02
C GLN A 148 -1.61 9.13 1.70
N GLN A 149 -2.38 8.69 2.71
CA GLN A 149 -3.45 7.71 2.52
C GLN A 149 -4.52 8.24 1.56
N ARG A 150 -4.87 9.53 1.64
CA ARG A 150 -5.78 10.16 0.70
C ARG A 150 -5.21 10.20 -0.72
N ARG A 151 -3.90 10.42 -0.86
CA ARG A 151 -3.24 10.41 -2.16
C ARG A 151 -3.32 9.03 -2.80
N TRP A 152 -3.06 7.97 -2.04
CA TRP A 152 -3.22 6.61 -2.54
C TRP A 152 -4.67 6.29 -2.89
N ALA A 153 -5.63 6.70 -2.05
CA ALA A 153 -7.04 6.50 -2.33
C ALA A 153 -7.57 7.35 -3.49
N TRP A 154 -6.82 8.37 -3.95
CA TRP A 154 -7.09 9.08 -5.18
C TRP A 154 -7.05 8.17 -6.41
N GLY A 155 -6.45 6.98 -6.29
CA GLY A 155 -6.51 5.90 -7.28
C GLY A 155 -7.93 5.51 -7.69
N VAL A 156 -8.98 5.95 -6.99
CA VAL A 156 -10.37 5.90 -7.47
C VAL A 156 -10.53 6.48 -8.88
N GLU A 157 -9.71 7.45 -9.30
CA GLU A 157 -9.72 8.03 -10.65
C GLU A 157 -9.38 6.99 -11.75
N HIS A 158 -8.81 5.85 -11.39
CA HIS A 158 -8.56 4.75 -12.31
C HIS A 158 -9.85 4.11 -12.83
N PHE A 159 -10.92 4.10 -12.03
CA PHE A 159 -12.21 3.55 -12.44
C PHE A 159 -12.83 4.31 -13.63
N PRO A 160 -13.11 5.63 -13.55
CA PRO A 160 -13.67 6.37 -14.67
C PRO A 160 -12.71 6.38 -15.88
N TYR A 161 -11.39 6.42 -15.64
CA TYR A 161 -10.38 6.31 -16.70
C TYR A 161 -10.52 5.01 -17.50
N LEU A 162 -10.53 3.85 -16.84
CA LEU A 162 -10.65 2.56 -17.53
C LEU A 162 -11.99 2.40 -18.23
N VAL A 163 -13.09 2.81 -17.58
CA VAL A 163 -14.42 2.76 -18.20
C VAL A 163 -14.44 3.59 -19.49
N ALA A 164 -13.87 4.79 -19.49
CA ALA A 164 -13.78 5.64 -20.68
C ALA A 164 -12.90 4.99 -21.77
N ARG A 165 -11.73 4.45 -21.42
CA ARG A 165 -10.82 3.80 -22.38
C ARG A 165 -11.40 2.53 -22.97
N PHE A 166 -12.07 1.70 -22.18
CA PHE A 166 -12.67 0.44 -22.65
C PHE A 166 -13.83 0.63 -23.63
N ARG A 167 -14.53 1.76 -23.58
CA ARG A 167 -15.55 2.12 -24.58
C ARG A 167 -14.95 2.27 -25.98
N ASN A 168 -13.71 2.73 -26.06
CA ASN A 168 -13.00 2.98 -27.32
C ASN A 168 -12.09 1.82 -27.76
N LEU A 169 -12.14 0.67 -27.07
CA LEU A 169 -11.29 -0.50 -27.34
C LEU A 169 -12.15 -1.77 -27.47
N PRO A 170 -12.86 -1.96 -28.59
CA PRO A 170 -13.72 -3.14 -28.80
C PRO A 170 -12.92 -4.46 -28.82
N GLN A 171 -11.66 -4.43 -29.27
CA GLN A 171 -10.77 -5.60 -29.35
C GLN A 171 -10.33 -6.14 -27.99
N PHE A 172 -10.46 -5.36 -26.92
CA PHE A 172 -10.01 -5.77 -25.59
C PHE A 172 -10.97 -6.85 -25.02
N PRO A 173 -10.46 -8.00 -24.50
CA PRO A 173 -11.30 -9.11 -24.06
C PRO A 173 -12.31 -8.72 -22.97
N TRP A 174 -13.60 -8.99 -23.19
CA TRP A 174 -14.68 -8.55 -22.30
C TRP A 174 -14.55 -9.08 -20.86
N ARG A 175 -14.11 -10.34 -20.69
CA ARG A 175 -13.87 -10.93 -19.36
C ARG A 175 -12.82 -10.16 -18.58
N LYS A 176 -11.73 -9.75 -19.25
CA LYS A 176 -10.68 -8.93 -18.64
C LYS A 176 -11.19 -7.53 -18.31
N LYS A 177 -12.04 -6.91 -19.14
CA LYS A 177 -12.67 -5.62 -18.82
C LYS A 177 -13.44 -5.69 -17.50
N ILE A 178 -14.34 -6.68 -17.38
CA ILE A 178 -15.17 -6.86 -16.17
C ILE A 178 -14.28 -7.15 -14.98
N TYR A 179 -13.27 -8.01 -15.13
CA TYR A 179 -12.32 -8.33 -14.07
C TYR A 179 -11.63 -7.08 -13.52
N HIS A 180 -11.00 -6.26 -14.37
CA HIS A 180 -10.28 -5.07 -13.89
C HIS A 180 -11.22 -3.97 -13.35
N ILE A 181 -12.39 -3.79 -13.96
CA ILE A 181 -13.42 -2.86 -13.43
C ILE A 181 -13.86 -3.32 -12.03
N TRP A 182 -14.19 -4.61 -11.88
CA TRP A 182 -14.63 -5.18 -10.62
C TRP A 182 -13.55 -5.09 -9.55
N THR A 183 -12.31 -5.49 -9.85
CA THR A 183 -11.19 -5.44 -8.90
C THR A 183 -10.93 -4.02 -8.39
N LEU A 184 -11.00 -3.01 -9.26
CA LEU A 184 -10.86 -1.61 -8.84
C LEU A 184 -12.05 -1.11 -8.05
N LEU A 185 -13.26 -1.41 -8.50
CA LEU A 185 -14.49 -0.98 -7.83
C LEU A 185 -14.60 -1.60 -6.43
N GLU A 186 -14.43 -2.92 -6.35
CA GLU A 186 -14.43 -3.68 -5.10
C GLU A 186 -13.33 -3.18 -4.16
N GLY A 187 -12.09 -3.04 -4.63
CA GLY A 187 -10.99 -2.54 -3.81
C GLY A 187 -11.25 -1.14 -3.23
N MET A 188 -11.72 -0.20 -4.06
CA MET A 188 -12.01 1.17 -3.63
C MET A 188 -13.22 1.26 -2.70
N TYR A 189 -14.27 0.47 -2.96
CA TYR A 189 -15.45 0.38 -2.11
C TYR A 189 -15.09 -0.23 -0.76
N SER A 190 -14.38 -1.36 -0.75
CA SER A 190 -13.96 -2.07 0.44
C SER A 190 -13.05 -1.21 1.30
N TRP A 191 -12.09 -0.49 0.71
CA TRP A 191 -11.21 0.41 1.45
C TRP A 191 -11.98 1.54 2.15
N ALA A 192 -12.97 2.14 1.48
CA ALA A 192 -13.78 3.20 2.07
C ALA A 192 -14.73 2.69 3.16
N THR A 193 -15.33 1.50 2.99
CA THR A 193 -16.48 1.08 3.80
C THR A 193 -16.16 -0.01 4.83
N VAL A 194 -15.31 -0.98 4.53
CA VAL A 194 -15.10 -2.16 5.39
C VAL A 194 -14.58 -1.80 6.77
N PRO A 195 -13.58 -0.90 6.96
CA PRO A 195 -13.16 -0.51 8.30
C PRO A 195 -14.29 0.14 9.12
N LEU A 196 -15.12 0.98 8.49
CA LEU A 196 -16.31 1.57 9.15
C LEU A 196 -17.35 0.52 9.49
N LEU A 197 -17.63 -0.40 8.56
CA LEU A 197 -18.56 -1.49 8.78
C LEU A 197 -18.08 -2.39 9.91
N ILE A 198 -16.81 -2.78 9.96
CA ILE A 198 -16.26 -3.58 11.06
C ILE A 198 -16.38 -2.83 12.39
N PHE A 199 -16.08 -1.52 12.41
CA PHE A 199 -16.17 -0.70 13.61
C PHE A 199 -17.63 -0.49 14.09
N LEU A 200 -18.57 -0.28 13.16
CA LEU A 200 -19.97 0.05 13.46
C LEU A 200 -20.87 -1.18 13.60
N LEU A 201 -20.70 -2.23 12.78
CA LEU A 201 -21.56 -3.43 12.75
C LEU A 201 -21.53 -4.24 14.04
N GLY A 202 -20.49 -4.07 14.88
CA GLY A 202 -20.51 -4.60 16.25
C GLY A 202 -21.68 -4.06 17.09
N TYR A 203 -22.16 -2.86 16.79
CA TYR A 203 -23.15 -2.13 17.58
C TYR A 203 -24.41 -1.73 16.81
N LEU A 204 -24.33 -1.61 15.49
CA LEU A 204 -25.42 -1.15 14.63
C LEU A 204 -26.72 -1.99 14.76
N PRO A 205 -26.65 -3.34 14.85
CA PRO A 205 -27.85 -4.14 15.07
C PRO A 205 -28.52 -3.87 16.42
N LEU A 206 -27.74 -3.61 17.47
CA LEU A 206 -28.26 -3.31 18.81
C LEU A 206 -29.02 -1.98 18.85
N TRP A 207 -28.65 -1.03 17.99
CA TRP A 207 -29.25 0.31 17.94
C TRP A 207 -30.44 0.42 16.98
N LEU A 208 -30.45 -0.34 15.88
CA LEU A 208 -31.49 -0.25 14.85
C LEU A 208 -32.59 -1.32 14.96
N ALA A 209 -32.45 -2.32 15.84
CA ALA A 209 -33.46 -3.37 15.97
C ALA A 209 -34.70 -2.90 16.74
N SER A 210 -35.84 -2.86 16.04
CA SER A 210 -37.18 -2.76 16.62
C SER A 210 -37.51 -4.02 17.45
N ASP A 211 -38.44 -3.92 18.41
CA ASP A 211 -38.79 -5.03 19.30
C ASP A 211 -39.23 -6.31 18.57
N THR A 212 -39.74 -6.19 17.34
CA THR A 212 -40.08 -7.32 16.45
C THR A 212 -38.86 -8.06 15.88
N VAL A 213 -37.78 -7.35 15.57
CA VAL A 213 -36.52 -7.93 15.04
C VAL A 213 -35.72 -8.60 16.16
N ARG A 214 -35.89 -8.14 17.41
CA ARG A 214 -35.22 -8.70 18.59
C ARG A 214 -35.63 -10.14 18.91
N VAL A 215 -36.78 -10.59 18.41
CA VAL A 215 -37.29 -11.96 18.58
C VAL A 215 -36.75 -12.92 17.51
N GLY A 216 -36.15 -12.42 16.43
CA GLY A 216 -35.60 -13.25 15.37
C GLY A 216 -34.35 -14.03 15.82
N VAL A 217 -34.28 -15.31 15.42
CA VAL A 217 -33.12 -16.20 15.66
C VAL A 217 -31.81 -15.56 15.20
N LEU A 218 -31.85 -14.76 14.14
CA LEU A 218 -30.69 -14.07 13.59
C LEU A 218 -30.18 -12.97 14.54
N TYR A 219 -31.07 -12.22 15.20
CA TYR A 219 -30.71 -11.19 16.17
C TYR A 219 -30.14 -11.79 17.46
N GLN A 220 -30.70 -12.90 17.94
CA GLN A 220 -30.23 -13.58 19.14
C GLN A 220 -28.84 -14.21 18.96
N ASN A 221 -28.52 -14.72 17.77
CA ASN A 221 -27.21 -15.28 17.45
C ASN A 221 -26.18 -14.22 17.03
N LEU A 222 -26.61 -13.01 16.68
CA LEU A 222 -25.75 -11.96 16.17
C LEU A 222 -24.63 -11.55 17.14
N PRO A 223 -24.86 -11.37 18.45
CA PRO A 223 -23.78 -11.13 19.41
C PRO A 223 -22.73 -12.24 19.41
N HIS A 224 -23.15 -13.51 19.29
CA HIS A 224 -22.24 -14.65 19.31
C HIS A 224 -21.41 -14.76 18.01
N VAL A 225 -22.04 -14.49 16.86
CA VAL A 225 -21.34 -14.42 15.57
C VAL A 225 -20.35 -13.26 15.57
N LEU A 226 -20.77 -12.07 16.03
CA LEU A 226 -19.90 -10.90 16.14
C LEU A 226 -18.75 -11.15 17.12
N GLU A 227 -19.01 -11.76 18.27
CA GLU A 227 -17.98 -12.15 19.23
C GLU A 227 -16.96 -13.11 18.59
N THR A 228 -17.42 -14.11 17.85
CA THR A 228 -16.55 -15.05 17.15
C THR A 228 -15.69 -14.33 16.10
N LEU A 229 -16.30 -13.46 15.28
CA LEU A 229 -15.59 -12.65 14.30
C LEU A 229 -14.55 -11.73 14.95
N MET A 230 -14.90 -11.10 16.08
CA MET A 230 -13.98 -10.25 16.84
C MET A 230 -12.83 -11.06 17.44
N ARG A 231 -13.08 -12.24 18.02
CA ARG A 231 -12.04 -13.14 18.54
C ARG A 231 -11.08 -13.59 17.43
N LEU A 232 -11.61 -13.98 16.27
CA LEU A 232 -10.82 -14.33 15.09
C LEU A 232 -10.01 -13.13 14.56
N SER A 233 -10.60 -11.95 14.53
CA SER A 233 -9.93 -10.72 14.11
C SER A 233 -8.80 -10.34 15.08
N MET A 234 -9.03 -10.47 16.39
CA MET A 234 -8.01 -10.23 17.42
C MET A 234 -6.85 -11.22 17.33
N LEU A 235 -7.13 -12.50 17.04
CA LEU A 235 -6.09 -13.48 16.75
C LEU A 235 -5.28 -13.09 15.51
N GLY A 236 -5.94 -12.63 14.44
CA GLY A 236 -5.29 -12.12 13.24
C GLY A 236 -4.38 -10.92 13.53
N ILE A 237 -4.84 -9.96 14.34
CA ILE A 237 -4.04 -8.81 14.80
C ILE A 237 -2.84 -9.28 15.62
N PHE A 238 -3.02 -10.26 16.50
CA PHE A 238 -1.92 -10.81 17.30
C PHE A 238 -0.86 -11.50 16.44
N ILE A 239 -1.27 -12.35 15.48
CA ILE A 239 -0.36 -12.97 14.51
C ILE A 239 0.37 -11.90 13.70
N SER A 240 -0.37 -10.89 13.23
CA SER A 240 0.19 -9.74 12.51
C SER A 240 1.22 -8.98 13.35
N ALA A 241 0.97 -8.82 14.65
CA ALA A 241 1.92 -8.20 15.56
C ALA A 241 3.23 -9.00 15.65
N VAL A 242 3.13 -10.32 15.84
CA VAL A 242 4.29 -11.24 15.90
C VAL A 242 5.09 -11.21 14.60
N LEU A 243 4.43 -11.30 13.44
CA LEU A 243 5.09 -11.18 12.14
C LEU A 243 5.75 -9.82 11.94
N GLY A 244 5.08 -8.75 12.39
CA GLY A 244 5.60 -7.38 12.34
C GLY A 244 6.91 -7.22 13.10
N PHE A 245 7.09 -7.92 14.22
CA PHE A 245 8.37 -7.96 14.94
C PHE A 245 9.49 -8.61 14.12
N GLY A 246 9.19 -9.63 13.33
CA GLY A 246 10.16 -10.25 12.42
C GLY A 246 10.61 -9.34 11.28
N LEU A 247 9.76 -8.39 10.87
CA LEU A 247 10.06 -7.40 9.82
C LEU A 247 10.78 -6.15 10.33
N LEU A 248 10.90 -5.99 11.65
CA LEU A 248 11.60 -4.85 12.24
C LEU A 248 13.11 -4.98 12.04
N PRO A 249 13.81 -3.89 11.67
CA PRO A 249 15.25 -3.85 11.72
C PRO A 249 15.70 -3.99 13.19
N PRO A 250 16.95 -4.43 13.44
CA PRO A 250 17.46 -4.57 14.79
C PRO A 250 17.30 -3.26 15.57
N ARG A 251 16.92 -3.37 16.84
CA ARG A 251 16.74 -2.21 17.72
C ARG A 251 18.07 -1.41 17.79
N PRO A 252 18.06 -0.10 17.48
CA PRO A 252 19.26 0.73 17.58
C PRO A 252 19.81 0.74 19.01
N SER A 253 21.14 0.75 19.14
CA SER A 253 21.86 0.71 20.42
C SER A 253 21.47 1.84 21.39
N GLY A 254 21.10 3.02 20.87
CA GLY A 254 20.67 4.18 21.67
C GLY A 254 19.22 4.15 22.16
N LYS A 255 18.38 3.18 21.76
CA LYS A 255 16.97 3.13 22.15
C LYS A 255 16.78 2.34 23.44
N ARG A 256 16.00 2.86 24.39
CA ARG A 256 15.70 2.17 25.66
C ARG A 256 14.90 0.88 25.44
N ARG A 257 15.04 -0.11 26.34
CA ARG A 257 14.38 -1.42 26.23
C ARG A 257 12.85 -1.35 26.24
N TYR A 258 12.26 -0.38 26.96
CA TYR A 258 10.80 -0.21 26.98
C TYR A 258 10.21 0.17 25.61
N VAL A 259 11.02 0.65 24.66
CA VAL A 259 10.54 0.96 23.30
C VAL A 259 10.06 -0.32 22.59
N SER A 260 10.64 -1.47 22.89
CA SER A 260 10.15 -2.77 22.40
C SER A 260 8.77 -3.10 22.96
N LEU A 261 8.49 -2.76 24.21
CA LEU A 261 7.14 -2.88 24.78
C LEU A 261 6.16 -1.94 24.09
N VAL A 262 6.58 -0.71 23.77
CA VAL A 262 5.74 0.24 22.99
C VAL A 262 5.45 -0.30 21.58
N MET A 263 6.41 -0.98 20.93
CA MET A 263 6.19 -1.66 19.63
C MET A 263 5.14 -2.76 19.73
N LEU A 264 4.96 -3.38 20.89
CA LEU A 264 3.92 -4.39 21.13
C LEU A 264 2.57 -3.74 21.48
N LEU A 265 2.57 -2.77 22.39
CA LEU A 265 1.34 -2.13 22.86
C LEU A 265 0.66 -1.26 21.79
N GLN A 266 1.39 -0.76 20.79
CA GLN A 266 0.81 0.06 19.73
C GLN A 266 -0.26 -0.66 18.90
N TRP A 267 -0.26 -2.00 18.85
CA TRP A 267 -1.24 -2.78 18.07
C TRP A 267 -2.69 -2.60 18.58
N ILE A 268 -2.86 -2.13 19.81
CA ILE A 268 -4.17 -1.71 20.35
C ILE A 268 -4.78 -0.56 19.51
N LEU A 269 -3.95 0.22 18.80
CA LEU A 269 -4.42 1.32 17.95
C LEU A 269 -5.04 0.85 16.63
N VAL A 270 -4.90 -0.42 16.23
CA VAL A 270 -5.35 -0.93 14.91
C VAL A 270 -6.80 -0.53 14.57
N PRO A 271 -7.81 -0.79 15.43
CA PRO A 271 -9.20 -0.46 15.10
C PRO A 271 -9.41 1.03 14.79
N ILE A 272 -8.75 1.91 15.54
CA ILE A 272 -8.85 3.35 15.35
C ILE A 272 -8.10 3.79 14.08
N THR A 273 -6.88 3.27 13.88
CA THR A 273 -6.06 3.66 12.74
C THR A 273 -6.67 3.25 11.39
N PHE A 274 -7.30 2.07 11.32
CA PHE A 274 -7.94 1.59 10.10
C PHE A 274 -9.15 2.44 9.70
N VAL A 275 -9.89 2.98 10.67
CA VAL A 275 -11.00 3.90 10.40
C VAL A 275 -10.49 5.29 10.01
N VAL A 276 -9.65 5.88 10.86
CA VAL A 276 -9.21 7.28 10.72
C VAL A 276 -8.25 7.49 9.54
N PHE A 277 -7.36 6.53 9.28
CA PHE A 277 -6.36 6.62 8.21
C PHE A 277 -6.60 5.63 7.06
N GLY A 278 -7.62 4.78 7.14
CA GLY A 278 -8.08 3.95 6.02
C GLY A 278 -9.35 4.54 5.39
N SER A 279 -10.50 4.33 6.03
CA SER A 279 -11.80 4.73 5.48
C SER A 279 -11.96 6.23 5.24
N PHE A 280 -11.64 7.08 6.22
CA PHE A 280 -11.83 8.53 6.10
C PHE A 280 -11.05 9.18 4.95
N PRO A 281 -9.74 8.94 4.77
CA PRO A 281 -9.03 9.50 3.61
C PRO A 281 -9.53 8.92 2.28
N ALA A 282 -10.00 7.67 2.25
CA ALA A 282 -10.61 7.09 1.06
C ALA A 282 -11.92 7.79 0.68
N ILE A 283 -12.81 8.01 1.65
CA ILE A 283 -14.05 8.77 1.44
C ILE A 283 -13.74 10.22 1.04
N ASP A 284 -12.74 10.88 1.67
CA ASP A 284 -12.32 12.23 1.30
C ASP A 284 -11.85 12.28 -0.18
N ALA A 285 -11.03 11.32 -0.62
CA ALA A 285 -10.61 11.23 -2.03
C ALA A 285 -11.80 11.02 -2.99
N GLN A 286 -12.66 10.06 -2.69
CA GLN A 286 -13.81 9.71 -3.55
C GLN A 286 -14.81 10.85 -3.66
N THR A 287 -15.18 11.49 -2.54
CA THR A 287 -16.11 12.62 -2.53
C THR A 287 -15.53 13.86 -3.19
N ARG A 288 -14.22 14.12 -3.02
CA ARG A 288 -13.52 15.19 -3.76
C ARG A 288 -13.61 15.00 -5.26
N LEU A 289 -13.34 13.79 -5.76
CA LEU A 289 -13.46 13.49 -7.19
C LEU A 289 -14.91 13.69 -7.66
N MET A 290 -15.89 13.20 -6.90
CA MET A 290 -17.32 13.37 -7.19
C MET A 290 -17.73 14.84 -7.32
N PHE A 291 -17.18 15.72 -6.49
CA PHE A 291 -17.45 17.16 -6.51
C PHE A 291 -16.45 17.99 -7.34
N GLY A 292 -15.58 17.35 -8.14
CA GLY A 292 -14.61 18.04 -9.00
C GLY A 292 -13.50 18.79 -8.25
N ARG A 293 -13.22 18.44 -7.00
CA ARG A 293 -12.17 19.04 -6.15
C ARG A 293 -10.87 18.24 -6.25
N TYR A 294 -10.20 18.34 -7.40
CA TYR A 294 -8.97 17.59 -7.71
C TYR A 294 -7.84 17.85 -6.69
N LEU A 295 -7.03 16.81 -6.44
CA LEU A 295 -5.84 16.94 -5.61
C LEU A 295 -4.72 17.64 -6.39
N GLY A 296 -4.04 18.59 -5.74
CA GLY A 296 -2.74 19.07 -6.19
C GLY A 296 -1.60 18.14 -5.78
N PHE A 297 -0.44 18.31 -6.39
CA PHE A 297 0.77 17.60 -5.98
C PHE A 297 1.27 18.13 -4.62
N ASN A 298 1.43 17.23 -3.66
CA ASN A 298 1.94 17.55 -2.34
C ASN A 298 3.06 16.55 -2.01
N VAL A 299 4.29 17.01 -1.82
CA VAL A 299 5.41 16.13 -1.45
C VAL A 299 5.26 15.76 0.02
N THR A 300 5.13 14.46 0.31
CA THR A 300 5.08 14.01 1.71
C THR A 300 6.46 14.13 2.34
N GLU A 301 6.55 14.87 3.43
CA GLU A 301 7.77 14.92 4.22
C GLU A 301 8.02 13.58 4.93
N LYS A 302 9.21 13.04 4.71
CA LYS A 302 9.73 11.84 5.38
C LYS A 302 11.09 12.21 5.98
N ARG A 303 11.21 12.18 7.30
CA ARG A 303 12.43 12.53 8.04
C ARG A 303 13.08 11.29 8.62
N ARG A 304 14.40 11.35 8.79
CA ARG A 304 15.19 10.41 9.58
C ARG A 304 15.90 11.21 10.67
N LYS A 305 15.89 10.72 11.91
CA LYS A 305 16.78 11.29 12.92
C LYS A 305 18.19 10.86 12.55
N GLN A 306 19.08 11.80 12.30
CA GLN A 306 20.49 11.46 12.13
C GLN A 306 20.95 10.77 13.42
N ALA A 307 21.41 9.53 13.31
CA ALA A 307 22.34 9.03 14.32
C ALA A 307 23.51 10.00 14.31
N LEU A 308 23.87 10.54 15.48
CA LEU A 308 25.14 11.24 15.64
C LEU A 308 26.20 10.33 15.02
N ARG A 309 26.80 10.74 13.91
CA ARG A 309 28.02 10.13 13.38
C ARG A 309 29.15 10.49 14.36
N THR A 310 29.15 9.89 15.53
CA THR A 310 30.37 9.58 16.25
C THR A 310 30.84 8.26 15.65
N ASP A 311 32.11 8.18 15.24
CA ASP A 311 32.81 6.99 14.70
C ASP A 311 33.07 6.98 13.17
N MET A 312 33.37 8.14 12.59
CA MET A 312 34.40 8.15 11.54
C MET A 312 35.63 8.88 12.08
N ALA A 313 36.53 8.12 12.71
CA ALA A 313 37.92 8.53 12.80
C ALA A 313 38.44 8.72 11.36
N PRO A 314 39.16 9.81 11.05
CA PRO A 314 39.75 9.98 9.74
C PRO A 314 40.69 8.79 9.47
N ALA A 315 40.57 8.18 8.29
CA ALA A 315 41.48 7.13 7.86
C ALA A 315 42.92 7.65 7.98
N PRO A 316 43.87 6.87 8.54
CA PRO A 316 45.24 7.31 8.62
C PRO A 316 45.76 7.48 7.19
N ASP A 317 46.33 8.66 6.96
CA ASP A 317 47.03 9.04 5.75
C ASP A 317 48.05 7.95 5.40
N ARG A 318 47.87 7.32 4.23
CA ARG A 318 48.85 6.39 3.70
C ARG A 318 49.86 7.22 2.92
N SER A 319 50.92 7.63 3.62
CA SER A 319 52.20 8.03 3.03
C SER A 319 52.83 6.90 2.24
#